data_AF-A0A3D0URX2-F1
#
_entry.id   AF-A0A3D0URX2-F1
#
_cell.length_a   1.000
_cell.length_b   1.000
_cell.length_c   1.000
_cell.angle_alpha   90.00
_cell.angle_beta   90.00
_cell.angle_gamma   90.00
#
_symmetry.space_group_name_H-M   'P 1'
#
loop_
_entity.id
_entity.type
_entity.pdbx_description
1 polymer ?
#
loop_
_entity_poly.entity_id
_entity_poly.type
_entity_poly.pdbx_seq_one_letter_code
_entity_poly.pdbx_strand_id
1 'polypeptide(L)'
;MGYEEIHHIENALRAQAVYQRDREYIVANGEVLIVDEHTGRTMPGRRFSEGLHQSIEAKEGVNIQRESKTLATITYQNFFKQYAKLSGMTGTATTEGEEFEKIYELSVLEVPTHRPTIRVDKSDKVYFNQSAKWRFVKDYITFAHDMGQPILIGTSSIDTSEYVSRILEKSNINHYVLNAKFHEQEAHIVAQSGKYGSVVVATNMA
;
A
#
# COMPACT_ATOMS: atom_id res chain seq x y z
N MET A 1 -24.40 -34.77 15.94
CA MET A 1 -23.39 -33.70 16.02
C MET A 1 -22.86 -33.47 14.62
N GLY A 2 -22.98 -32.25 14.10
CA GLY A 2 -22.33 -31.83 12.86
C GLY A 2 -20.83 -31.67 13.05
N TYR A 3 -20.09 -31.61 11.94
CA TYR A 3 -18.62 -31.42 11.95
C TYR A 3 -18.18 -30.14 12.70
N GLU A 4 -18.99 -29.06 12.65
CA GLU A 4 -18.68 -27.80 13.34
C GLU A 4 -18.75 -27.93 14.86
N GLU A 5 -19.71 -28.70 15.40
CA GLU A 5 -19.87 -28.88 16.85
C GLU A 5 -18.70 -29.67 17.44
N ILE A 6 -18.22 -30.68 16.70
CA ILE A 6 -17.03 -31.45 17.07
C ILE A 6 -15.80 -30.54 17.09
N HIS A 7 -15.63 -29.70 16.06
CA HIS A 7 -14.53 -28.73 15.96
C HIS A 7 -14.52 -27.73 17.13
N HIS A 8 -15.69 -27.21 17.50
CA HIS A 8 -15.82 -26.30 18.65
C HIS A 8 -15.51 -26.99 19.98
N ILE A 9 -15.97 -28.23 20.19
CA ILE A 9 -15.69 -29.00 21.40
C ILE A 9 -14.18 -29.30 21.50
N GLU A 10 -13.55 -29.71 20.40
CA GLU A 10 -12.11 -29.99 20.36
C GLU A 10 -11.29 -28.73 20.69
N ASN A 11 -11.61 -27.58 20.08
CA ASN A 11 -10.92 -26.33 20.38
C ASN A 11 -11.16 -25.84 21.80
N ALA A 12 -12.37 -26.00 22.35
CA ALA A 12 -12.65 -25.68 23.75
C ALA A 12 -11.82 -26.57 24.69
N LEU A 13 -11.71 -27.86 24.41
CA LEU A 13 -10.91 -28.78 25.19
C LEU A 13 -9.41 -28.46 25.09
N ARG A 14 -8.91 -28.16 23.88
CA ARG A 14 -7.52 -27.73 23.67
C ARG A 14 -7.21 -26.43 24.40
N ALA A 15 -8.08 -25.42 24.28
CA ALA A 15 -7.95 -24.16 25.00
C ALA A 15 -7.92 -24.38 26.52
N GLN A 16 -8.68 -25.34 27.04
CA GLN A 16 -8.71 -25.66 28.47
C GLN A 16 -7.50 -26.47 28.95
N ALA A 17 -7.12 -27.52 28.22
CA ALA A 17 -6.17 -28.53 28.67
C ALA A 17 -4.71 -28.26 28.25
N VAL A 18 -4.50 -27.64 27.09
CA VAL A 18 -3.17 -27.47 26.48
C VAL A 18 -2.66 -26.04 26.66
N TYR A 19 -3.52 -25.04 26.46
CA TYR A 19 -3.12 -23.64 26.50
C TYR A 19 -3.38 -23.06 27.89
N GLN A 20 -2.31 -22.69 28.58
CA GLN A 20 -2.33 -22.12 29.91
C GLN A 20 -2.00 -20.63 29.88
N ARG A 21 -2.74 -19.89 30.70
CA ARG A 21 -2.45 -18.49 30.97
C ARG A 21 -1.07 -18.37 31.62
N ASP A 22 -0.34 -17.32 31.25
CA ASP A 22 1.02 -17.01 31.70
C ASP A 22 2.11 -17.98 31.21
N ARG A 23 1.76 -18.88 30.27
CA ARG A 23 2.72 -19.68 29.49
C ARG A 23 2.58 -19.42 27.99
N GLU A 24 1.50 -19.91 27.38
CA GLU A 24 1.29 -19.81 25.93
C GLU A 24 0.63 -18.49 25.53
N TYR A 25 -0.10 -17.86 26.46
CA TYR A 25 -0.72 -16.56 26.27
C TYR A 25 -0.86 -15.80 27.59
N ILE A 26 -1.08 -14.49 27.50
CA ILE A 26 -1.52 -13.64 28.62
C ILE A 26 -2.80 -12.91 28.25
N VAL A 27 -3.52 -12.42 29.26
CA VAL A 27 -4.68 -11.55 29.08
C VAL A 27 -4.32 -10.14 29.52
N ALA A 28 -4.36 -9.18 28.59
CA ALA A 28 -4.07 -7.78 28.86
C ALA A 28 -5.07 -6.88 28.14
N ASN A 29 -5.58 -5.85 28.82
CA ASN A 29 -6.56 -4.91 28.27
C ASN A 29 -7.83 -5.56 27.66
N GLY A 30 -8.23 -6.73 28.17
CA GLY A 30 -9.37 -7.49 27.63
C GLY A 30 -9.07 -8.21 26.32
N GLU A 31 -7.79 -8.42 25.97
CA GLU A 31 -7.36 -9.17 24.79
C GLU A 31 -6.42 -10.31 25.18
N VAL A 32 -6.46 -11.40 24.41
CA VAL A 32 -5.54 -12.53 24.53
C VAL A 32 -4.30 -12.23 23.67
N LEU A 33 -3.13 -12.20 24.30
CA LEU A 33 -1.85 -11.98 23.63
C LEU A 33 -1.02 -13.25 23.67
N ILE A 34 -0.57 -13.73 22.51
CA ILE A 34 0.30 -14.91 22.40
C ILE A 34 1.68 -14.58 22.96
N VAL A 35 2.27 -15.50 23.71
CA VAL A 35 3.64 -15.42 24.19
C VAL A 35 4.53 -16.28 23.29
N ASP A 36 5.64 -15.71 22.84
CA ASP A 36 6.66 -16.46 22.11
C ASP A 36 7.40 -17.40 23.07
N GLU A 37 7.36 -18.70 22.79
CA GLU A 37 7.95 -19.75 23.64
C GLU A 37 9.47 -19.60 23.83
N HIS A 38 10.18 -19.00 22.86
CA HIS A 38 11.63 -18.85 22.91
C HIS A 38 12.06 -17.57 23.62
N THR A 39 11.30 -16.48 23.44
CA THR A 39 11.71 -15.16 23.93
C THR A 39 10.90 -14.66 25.12
N GLY A 40 9.76 -15.28 25.42
CA GLY A 40 8.81 -14.83 26.44
C GLY A 40 8.13 -13.50 26.11
N ARG A 41 8.32 -12.96 24.91
CA ARG A 41 7.73 -11.68 24.49
C ARG A 41 6.32 -11.89 23.99
N THR A 42 5.47 -10.89 24.23
CA THR A 42 4.13 -10.85 23.67
C THR A 42 4.18 -10.54 22.18
N MET A 43 3.31 -11.20 21.42
CA MET A 43 3.18 -11.01 19.97
C MET A 43 1.83 -10.34 19.65
N PRO A 44 1.71 -9.01 19.83
CA PRO A 44 0.47 -8.30 19.55
C PRO A 44 0.08 -8.43 18.07
N GLY A 45 -1.22 -8.63 17.82
CA GLY A 45 -1.78 -8.81 16.47
C GLY A 45 -1.67 -10.23 15.90
N ARG A 46 -0.95 -11.15 16.55
CA ARG A 46 -0.99 -12.59 16.19
C ARG A 46 -2.15 -13.28 16.88
N ARG A 47 -2.84 -14.15 16.14
CA ARG A 47 -3.94 -15.00 16.64
C ARG A 47 -3.61 -16.47 16.40
N PHE A 48 -4.17 -17.35 17.25
CA PHE A 48 -4.13 -18.79 16.99
C PHE A 48 -5.10 -19.12 15.86
N SER A 49 -4.76 -20.08 15.01
CA SER A 49 -5.55 -20.46 13.84
C SER A 49 -6.74 -21.37 14.18
N GLU A 50 -7.59 -21.62 13.18
CA GLU A 50 -8.67 -22.61 13.22
C GLU A 50 -9.71 -22.37 14.34
N GLY A 51 -9.95 -21.13 14.74
CA GLY A 51 -10.93 -20.80 15.78
C GLY A 51 -10.43 -21.00 17.22
N LEU A 52 -9.20 -21.47 17.42
CA LEU A 52 -8.65 -21.74 18.76
C LEU A 52 -8.52 -20.45 19.59
N HIS A 53 -8.18 -19.33 18.95
CA HIS A 53 -8.02 -18.06 19.65
C HIS A 53 -9.34 -17.60 20.28
N GLN A 54 -10.46 -17.79 19.58
CA GLN A 54 -11.80 -17.49 20.06
C GLN A 54 -12.21 -18.42 21.20
N SER A 55 -11.80 -19.69 21.18
CA SER A 55 -12.02 -20.60 22.30
C SER A 55 -11.24 -20.17 23.55
N ILE A 56 -10.03 -19.61 23.39
CA ILE A 56 -9.27 -19.03 24.52
C ILE A 56 -9.91 -17.72 24.98
N GLU A 57 -10.36 -16.86 24.06
CA GLU A 57 -11.10 -15.64 24.40
C GLU A 57 -12.37 -15.96 25.21
N ALA A 58 -13.11 -16.99 24.79
CA ALA A 58 -14.30 -17.49 25.49
C ALA A 58 -13.96 -18.08 26.87
N LYS A 59 -12.87 -18.87 26.96
CA LYS A 59 -12.37 -19.45 28.22
C LYS A 59 -12.02 -18.37 29.25
N GLU A 60 -11.36 -17.30 28.81
CA GLU A 60 -10.93 -16.20 29.68
C GLU A 60 -12.03 -15.14 29.89
N GLY A 61 -13.20 -15.31 29.29
CA GLY A 61 -14.34 -14.40 29.43
C GLY A 61 -14.11 -13.01 28.82
N VAL A 62 -13.21 -12.91 27.84
CA VAL A 62 -12.95 -11.65 27.13
C VAL A 62 -13.81 -11.52 25.87
N ASN A 63 -13.82 -10.33 25.26
CA ASN A 63 -14.61 -10.08 24.06
C ASN A 63 -14.07 -10.92 22.89
N ILE A 64 -14.93 -11.79 22.35
CA ILE A 64 -14.57 -12.66 21.22
C ILE A 64 -14.52 -11.83 19.95
N GLN A 65 -13.35 -11.77 19.32
CA GLN A 65 -13.20 -11.02 18.07
C GLN A 65 -13.58 -11.89 16.86
N ARG A 66 -14.14 -11.26 15.82
CA ARG A 66 -14.49 -11.97 14.58
C ARG A 66 -13.22 -12.38 13.83
N GLU A 67 -13.12 -13.66 13.45
CA GLU A 67 -12.09 -14.10 12.51
C GLU A 67 -12.43 -13.63 11.10
N SER A 68 -11.42 -13.17 10.38
CA SER A 68 -11.46 -13.21 8.92
C SER A 68 -10.84 -14.53 8.47
N LYS A 69 -11.66 -15.45 7.96
CA LYS A 69 -11.18 -16.73 7.44
C LYS A 69 -10.75 -16.58 5.99
N THR A 70 -9.47 -16.81 5.71
CA THR A 70 -8.97 -16.86 4.34
C THR A 70 -9.38 -18.20 3.71
N LEU A 71 -10.37 -18.17 2.81
CA LEU A 71 -10.90 -19.38 2.16
C LEU A 71 -10.01 -19.86 1.01
N ALA A 72 -9.36 -18.94 0.31
CA ALA A 72 -8.47 -19.24 -0.80
C ALA A 72 -7.41 -18.14 -0.93
N THR A 73 -6.22 -18.54 -1.37
CA THR A 73 -5.10 -17.64 -1.63
C THR A 73 -4.38 -18.10 -2.89
N ILE A 74 -4.03 -17.16 -3.76
CA ILE A 74 -3.10 -17.40 -4.86
C ILE A 74 -2.25 -16.14 -5.04
N THR A 75 -0.98 -16.33 -5.39
CA THR A 75 -0.11 -15.21 -5.76
C THR A 75 -0.40 -14.78 -7.20
N TYR A 76 -0.18 -13.51 -7.54
CA TYR A 76 -0.34 -13.06 -8.93
C TYR A 76 0.56 -13.85 -9.89
N GLN A 77 1.77 -14.22 -9.46
CA GLN A 77 2.67 -15.06 -10.24
C GLN A 77 1.99 -16.37 -10.64
N ASN A 78 1.43 -17.10 -9.67
CA ASN A 78 0.78 -18.39 -9.91
C ASN A 78 -0.57 -18.25 -10.63
N PHE A 79 -1.26 -17.12 -10.45
CA PHE A 79 -2.49 -16.84 -11.16
C PHE A 79 -2.24 -16.62 -12.66
N PHE A 80 -1.29 -15.75 -13.02
CA PHE A 80 -1.01 -15.45 -14.43
C PHE A 80 -0.34 -16.61 -15.18
N LYS A 81 0.38 -17.49 -14.50
CA LYS A 81 0.94 -18.72 -15.10
C LYS A 81 -0.11 -19.72 -15.60
N GLN A 82 -1.36 -19.59 -15.18
CA GLN A 82 -2.42 -20.50 -15.63
C GLN A 82 -2.94 -20.17 -17.04
N TYR A 83 -2.62 -18.99 -17.57
CA TYR A 83 -3.05 -18.59 -18.90
C TYR A 83 -2.21 -19.33 -19.95
N ALA A 84 -2.87 -19.95 -20.92
CA ALA A 84 -2.19 -20.64 -22.03
C ALA A 84 -1.29 -19.70 -22.86
N LYS A 85 -1.63 -18.41 -22.90
CA LYS A 85 -0.82 -17.35 -23.50
C LYS A 85 -0.89 -16.12 -22.61
N LEU A 86 0.27 -15.60 -22.23
CA LEU A 86 0.43 -14.39 -21.44
C LEU A 86 1.17 -13.32 -22.25
N SER A 87 0.75 -12.07 -22.09
CA SER A 87 1.40 -10.90 -22.70
C SER A 87 1.08 -9.66 -21.87
N GLY A 88 1.94 -8.65 -21.90
CA GLY A 88 1.76 -7.39 -21.19
C GLY A 88 2.27 -6.19 -21.98
N MET A 89 1.86 -4.99 -21.55
CA MET A 89 2.32 -3.72 -22.12
C MET A 89 2.59 -2.72 -20.98
N THR A 90 3.70 -2.00 -21.07
CA THR A 90 4.07 -0.91 -20.15
C THR A 90 5.15 -0.04 -20.78
N GLY A 91 5.31 1.18 -20.28
CA GLY A 91 6.39 2.09 -20.69
C GLY A 91 7.73 1.87 -19.97
N THR A 92 7.80 0.97 -18.98
CA THR A 92 8.95 0.86 -18.05
C THR A 92 9.42 -0.58 -17.79
N ALA A 93 9.23 -1.51 -18.73
CA ALA A 93 9.60 -2.92 -18.51
C ALA A 93 11.09 -3.23 -18.76
N THR A 94 11.80 -2.41 -19.52
CA THR A 94 13.16 -2.75 -20.00
C THR A 94 14.15 -3.01 -18.86
N THR A 95 14.03 -2.31 -17.73
CA THR A 95 14.91 -2.52 -16.56
C THR A 95 14.58 -3.80 -15.78
N GLU A 96 13.32 -4.26 -15.86
CA GLU A 96 12.83 -5.43 -15.13
C GLU A 96 12.71 -6.68 -16.03
N GLY A 97 13.34 -6.65 -17.21
CA GLY A 97 13.21 -7.71 -18.21
C GLY A 97 13.62 -9.09 -17.70
N GLU A 98 14.67 -9.17 -16.89
CA GLU A 98 15.14 -10.42 -16.27
C GLU A 98 14.09 -11.02 -15.32
N GLU A 99 13.35 -10.19 -14.59
CA GLU A 99 12.30 -10.66 -13.69
C GLU A 99 11.10 -11.21 -14.47
N PHE A 100 10.69 -10.51 -15.54
CA PHE A 100 9.62 -10.97 -16.42
C PHE A 100 9.96 -12.30 -17.10
N GLU A 101 11.19 -12.47 -17.57
CA GLU A 101 11.64 -13.71 -18.20
C GLU A 101 11.71 -14.85 -17.17
N LYS A 102 12.32 -14.61 -16.00
CA LYS A 102 12.49 -15.65 -14.97
C LYS A 102 11.18 -16.10 -14.35
N ILE A 103 10.27 -15.16 -14.09
CA ILE A 103 9.01 -15.46 -13.40
C ILE A 103 7.95 -15.89 -14.39
N TYR A 104 7.78 -15.19 -15.51
CA TYR A 104 6.64 -15.36 -16.42
C TYR A 104 7.01 -15.91 -17.80
N GLU A 105 8.30 -16.17 -18.07
CA GLU A 105 8.78 -16.58 -19.40
C GLU A 105 8.41 -15.55 -20.47
N LEU A 106 8.37 -14.26 -20.09
CA LEU A 106 8.04 -13.15 -20.97
C LEU A 106 9.30 -12.36 -21.34
N SER A 107 9.62 -12.34 -22.63
CA SER A 107 10.63 -11.44 -23.16
C SER A 107 10.08 -10.01 -23.24
N VAL A 108 10.90 -9.03 -22.85
CA VAL A 108 10.57 -7.61 -22.98
C VAL A 108 11.13 -7.07 -24.29
N LEU A 109 10.26 -6.45 -25.09
CA LEU A 109 10.64 -5.77 -26.32
C LEU A 109 10.39 -4.27 -26.19
N GLU A 110 11.43 -3.47 -26.43
CA GLU A 110 11.27 -2.02 -26.52
C GLU A 110 10.67 -1.64 -27.89
N VAL A 111 9.51 -1.02 -27.87
CA VAL A 111 8.85 -0.49 -29.06
C VAL A 111 9.26 0.97 -29.24
N PRO A 112 9.81 1.36 -30.41
CA PRO A 112 10.17 2.75 -30.67
C PRO A 112 8.99 3.71 -30.50
N THR A 113 9.25 4.91 -29.99
CA THR A 113 8.22 5.94 -29.83
C THR A 113 7.74 6.45 -31.20
N HIS A 114 6.45 6.81 -31.28
CA HIS A 114 5.88 7.37 -32.51
C HIS A 114 6.57 8.70 -32.94
N ARG A 115 7.05 9.48 -31.97
CA ARG A 115 7.80 10.73 -32.19
C ARG A 115 9.09 10.73 -31.36
N PRO A 116 10.14 11.45 -31.78
CA PRO A 116 11.34 11.63 -30.97
C PRO A 116 11.00 12.25 -29.61
N THR A 117 11.55 11.68 -28.54
CA THR A 117 11.40 12.22 -27.18
C THR A 117 12.31 13.42 -27.00
N ILE A 118 11.71 14.60 -26.78
CA ILE A 118 12.44 15.86 -26.53
C ILE A 118 12.31 16.35 -25.08
N ARG A 119 11.78 15.51 -24.18
CA ARG A 119 11.64 15.84 -22.76
C ARG A 119 13.03 15.97 -22.14
N VAL A 120 13.25 17.08 -21.43
CA VAL A 120 14.52 17.34 -20.73
C VAL A 120 14.40 16.83 -19.29
N ASP A 121 14.99 15.67 -19.04
CA ASP A 121 15.07 15.09 -17.69
C ASP A 121 16.24 15.71 -16.94
N LYS A 122 15.93 16.46 -15.86
CA LYS A 122 16.93 17.14 -15.02
C LYS A 122 17.47 16.18 -13.97
N SER A 123 18.74 16.33 -13.60
CA SER A 123 19.35 15.58 -12.50
C SER A 123 18.67 15.86 -11.16
N ASP A 124 18.70 14.86 -10.28
CA ASP A 124 18.15 14.94 -8.93
C ASP A 124 18.79 16.06 -8.10
N LYS A 125 17.96 16.69 -7.27
CA LYS A 125 18.40 17.68 -6.28
C LYS A 125 18.30 17.09 -4.88
N VAL A 126 19.45 16.84 -4.27
CA VAL A 126 19.55 16.28 -2.91
C VAL A 126 19.77 17.41 -1.91
N TYR A 127 19.01 17.41 -0.81
CA TYR A 127 19.05 18.44 0.23
C TYR A 127 19.43 17.83 1.58
N PHE A 128 20.16 18.58 2.39
CA PHE A 128 20.60 18.17 3.73
C PHE A 128 19.42 17.87 4.68
N ASN A 129 18.32 18.61 4.57
CA ASN A 129 17.12 18.38 5.38
C ASN A 129 15.83 18.67 4.59
N GLN A 130 14.70 18.21 5.15
CA GLN A 130 13.39 18.38 4.51
C GLN A 130 12.98 19.85 4.37
N SER A 131 13.30 20.70 5.34
CA SER A 131 12.96 22.12 5.30
C SER A 131 13.62 22.83 4.11
N ALA A 132 14.88 22.51 3.80
CA ALA A 132 15.59 23.03 2.64
C ALA A 132 14.98 22.54 1.33
N LYS A 133 14.64 21.23 1.25
CA LYS A 133 13.92 20.65 0.11
C LYS A 133 12.62 21.39 -0.15
N TRP A 134 11.77 21.56 0.87
CA TRP A 134 10.45 22.15 0.72
C TRP A 134 10.48 23.64 0.42
N ARG A 135 11.45 24.38 0.96
CA ARG A 135 11.69 25.77 0.56
C ARG A 135 12.00 25.86 -0.93
N PHE A 136 12.94 25.04 -1.40
CA PHE A 136 13.28 25.02 -2.82
C PHE A 136 12.10 24.62 -3.71
N VAL A 137 11.36 23.57 -3.32
CA VAL A 137 10.20 23.08 -4.07
C VAL A 137 9.13 24.17 -4.17
N LYS A 138 8.84 24.87 -3.07
CA LYS A 138 7.92 26.01 -3.07
C LYS A 138 8.38 27.08 -4.06
N ASP A 139 9.62 27.55 -3.94
CA ASP A 139 10.15 28.63 -4.79
C ASP A 139 10.14 28.25 -6.28
N TYR A 140 10.45 26.98 -6.58
CA TYR A 140 10.42 26.45 -7.94
C TYR A 140 9.00 26.38 -8.50
N ILE A 141 8.04 25.91 -7.71
CA ILE A 141 6.64 25.84 -8.13
C ILE A 141 6.08 27.25 -8.36
N THR A 142 6.32 28.19 -7.45
CA THR A 142 5.90 29.59 -7.62
C THR A 142 6.47 30.17 -8.91
N PHE A 143 7.78 30.03 -9.15
CA PHE A 143 8.41 30.53 -10.37
C PHE A 143 7.81 29.92 -11.65
N ALA A 144 7.62 28.60 -11.69
CA ALA A 144 7.04 27.93 -12.86
C ALA A 144 5.57 28.30 -13.07
N HIS A 145 4.80 28.43 -11.99
CA HIS A 145 3.40 28.83 -12.03
C HIS A 145 3.23 30.28 -12.50
N ASP A 146 4.07 31.20 -12.04
CA ASP A 146 4.06 32.62 -12.44
C ASP A 146 4.33 32.80 -13.94
N MET A 147 5.15 31.90 -14.53
CA MET A 147 5.37 31.83 -15.98
C MET A 147 4.22 31.14 -16.75
N GLY A 148 3.23 30.59 -16.04
CA GLY A 148 2.11 29.87 -16.61
C GLY A 148 2.39 28.43 -17.03
N GLN A 149 3.54 27.87 -16.64
CA GLN A 149 3.89 26.49 -16.96
C GLN A 149 3.02 25.52 -16.14
N PRO A 150 2.38 24.49 -16.76
CA PRO A 150 1.67 23.45 -16.03
C PRO A 150 2.63 22.57 -15.22
N ILE A 151 2.21 22.15 -14.03
CA ILE A 151 3.04 21.41 -13.07
C ILE A 151 2.28 20.18 -12.55
N LEU A 152 2.92 19.02 -12.64
CA LEU A 152 2.51 17.79 -11.96
C LEU A 152 3.51 17.46 -10.85
N ILE A 153 3.02 17.29 -9.62
CA ILE A 153 3.83 17.06 -8.42
C ILE A 153 3.54 15.65 -7.89
N GLY A 154 4.50 14.74 -8.04
CA GLY A 154 4.41 13.39 -7.50
C GLY A 154 4.78 13.33 -6.02
N THR A 155 3.99 12.61 -5.23
CA THR A 155 4.23 12.37 -3.79
C THR A 155 4.00 10.90 -3.46
N SER A 156 4.68 10.38 -2.45
CA SER A 156 4.60 8.96 -2.05
C SER A 156 3.54 8.66 -0.98
N SER A 157 3.00 9.68 -0.32
CA SER A 157 1.98 9.52 0.72
C SER A 157 0.98 10.67 0.72
N ILE A 158 -0.25 10.36 1.16
CA ILE A 158 -1.33 11.35 1.28
C ILE A 158 -0.91 12.50 2.21
N ASP A 159 -0.25 12.19 3.34
CA ASP A 159 0.27 13.21 4.27
C ASP A 159 1.22 14.19 3.58
N THR A 160 2.06 13.69 2.67
CA THR A 160 2.97 14.54 1.89
C THR A 160 2.20 15.39 0.89
N SER A 161 1.18 14.82 0.23
CA SER A 161 0.31 15.54 -0.70
C SER A 161 -0.43 16.68 0.01
N GLU A 162 -0.99 16.42 1.19
CA GLU A 162 -1.64 17.44 2.01
C GLU A 162 -0.65 18.52 2.47
N TYR A 163 0.56 18.13 2.84
CA TYR A 163 1.60 19.09 3.20
C TYR A 163 1.94 20.03 2.04
N VAL A 164 2.07 19.49 0.82
CA VAL A 164 2.27 20.27 -0.41
C VAL A 164 1.06 21.18 -0.68
N SER A 165 -0.17 20.66 -0.55
CA SER A 165 -1.41 21.42 -0.69
C SER A 165 -1.40 22.68 0.17
N ARG A 166 -1.06 22.54 1.46
CA ARG A 166 -0.97 23.66 2.40
C ARG A 166 0.11 24.68 2.03
N ILE A 167 1.23 24.25 1.43
CA ILE A 167 2.27 25.16 0.93
C ILE A 167 1.73 25.99 -0.25
N LEU A 168 1.00 25.36 -1.16
CA LEU A 168 0.42 26.00 -2.34
C LEU A 168 -0.69 26.98 -1.95
N GLU A 169 -1.58 26.61 -1.01
CA GLU A 169 -2.61 27.49 -0.44
C GLU A 169 -2.01 28.75 0.18
N LYS A 170 -0.96 28.60 1.01
CA LYS A 170 -0.23 29.73 1.61
C LYS A 170 0.45 30.63 0.58
N SER A 171 0.67 30.10 -0.62
CA SER A 171 1.27 30.84 -1.75
C SER A 171 0.23 31.35 -2.72
N ASN A 172 -1.07 31.19 -2.41
CA ASN A 172 -2.21 31.57 -3.22
C ASN A 172 -2.22 30.92 -4.62
N ILE A 173 -1.75 29.67 -4.71
CA ILE A 173 -1.70 28.88 -5.95
C ILE A 173 -2.88 27.90 -5.98
N ASN A 174 -3.79 28.09 -6.94
CA ASN A 174 -4.88 27.15 -7.19
C ASN A 174 -4.32 25.83 -7.72
N HIS A 175 -4.74 24.72 -7.13
CA HIS A 175 -4.24 23.39 -7.49
C HIS A 175 -5.28 22.30 -7.20
N TYR A 176 -5.02 21.11 -7.72
CA TYR A 176 -5.81 19.90 -7.46
C TYR A 176 -4.96 18.86 -6.73
N VAL A 177 -5.59 18.02 -5.91
CA VAL A 177 -4.95 16.90 -5.22
C VAL A 177 -5.65 15.60 -5.62
N LEU A 178 -4.88 14.63 -6.12
CA LEU A 178 -5.33 13.31 -6.55
C LEU A 178 -4.77 12.27 -5.59
N ASN A 179 -5.66 11.50 -4.94
CA ASN A 179 -5.31 10.56 -3.89
C ASN A 179 -5.63 9.10 -4.28
N ALA A 180 -5.89 8.83 -5.55
CA ALA A 180 -6.29 7.53 -6.10
C ALA A 180 -7.57 6.96 -5.47
N LYS A 181 -8.47 7.83 -4.97
CA LYS A 181 -9.74 7.41 -4.32
C LYS A 181 -10.92 7.45 -5.28
N PHE A 182 -10.91 8.35 -6.25
CA PHE A 182 -12.05 8.62 -7.14
C PHE A 182 -11.60 8.66 -8.60
N HIS A 183 -11.30 7.48 -9.16
CA HIS A 183 -10.65 7.35 -10.47
C HIS A 183 -11.34 8.12 -11.61
N GLU A 184 -12.68 8.14 -11.67
CA GLU A 184 -13.41 8.83 -12.75
C GLU A 184 -13.29 10.36 -12.66
N GLN A 185 -13.41 10.92 -11.46
CA GLN A 185 -13.28 12.37 -11.25
C GLN A 185 -11.82 12.82 -11.41
N GLU A 186 -10.87 12.03 -10.91
CA GLU A 186 -9.44 12.29 -11.03
C GLU A 186 -9.00 12.28 -12.50
N ALA A 187 -9.53 11.37 -13.33
CA ALA A 187 -9.25 11.33 -14.77
C ALA A 187 -9.63 12.63 -15.49
N HIS A 188 -10.76 13.24 -15.12
CA HIS A 188 -11.15 14.54 -15.68
C HIS A 188 -10.17 15.65 -15.32
N ILE A 189 -9.63 15.65 -14.10
CA ILE A 189 -8.62 16.62 -13.66
C ILE A 189 -7.30 16.39 -14.39
N VAL A 190 -6.84 15.14 -14.49
CA VAL A 190 -5.61 14.76 -15.21
C VAL A 190 -5.68 15.20 -16.67
N ALA A 191 -6.82 15.01 -17.33
CA ALA A 191 -7.03 15.45 -18.72
C ALA A 191 -6.86 16.97 -18.92
N GLN A 192 -7.03 17.77 -17.87
CA GLN A 192 -6.88 19.23 -17.91
C GLN A 192 -5.54 19.72 -17.34
N SER A 193 -4.71 18.82 -16.82
CA SER A 193 -3.46 19.14 -16.10
C SER A 193 -2.41 19.87 -16.94
N GLY A 194 -2.46 19.70 -18.27
CA GLY A 194 -1.55 20.37 -19.22
C GLY A 194 -1.93 21.81 -19.60
N LYS A 195 -3.01 22.37 -19.02
CA LYS A 195 -3.45 23.74 -19.31
C LYS A 195 -2.56 24.80 -18.64
N TYR A 196 -2.53 26.00 -19.23
CA TYR A 196 -1.81 27.16 -18.70
C TYR A 196 -2.07 27.37 -17.21
N GLY A 197 -0.99 27.46 -16.42
CA GLY A 197 -1.04 27.69 -14.98
C GLY A 197 -1.60 26.54 -14.13
N SER A 198 -1.93 25.38 -14.72
CA SER A 198 -2.49 24.25 -13.96
C SER A 198 -1.46 23.63 -13.02
N VAL A 199 -1.85 23.36 -11.78
CA VAL A 199 -1.02 22.66 -10.79
C VAL A 199 -1.78 21.47 -10.24
N VAL A 200 -1.18 20.28 -10.33
CA VAL A 200 -1.76 19.02 -9.86
C VAL A 200 -0.78 18.31 -8.94
N VAL A 201 -1.24 17.87 -7.78
CA VAL A 201 -0.50 17.05 -6.83
C VAL A 201 -1.07 15.63 -6.90
N ALA A 202 -0.23 14.65 -7.19
CA ALA A 202 -0.62 13.25 -7.36
C ALA A 202 0.09 12.35 -6.33
N THR A 203 -0.67 11.57 -5.57
CA THR A 203 -0.14 10.56 -4.65
C THR A 203 0.03 9.22 -5.36
N ASN A 204 1.21 8.59 -5.29
CA ASN A 204 1.45 7.23 -5.81
C ASN A 204 0.94 6.99 -7.24
N MET A 205 1.24 7.90 -8.17
CA MET A 205 0.81 7.83 -9.58
C MET A 205 -0.70 7.95 -9.81
N ALA A 206 -1.43 8.59 -8.88
CA ALA A 206 -2.82 9.01 -9.05
C ALA A 206 -3.02 9.97 -10.25
#